data_AF-A0A137P193-F1
#
_entry.id   AF-A0A137P193-F1
#
_cell.length_a   1.000
_cell.length_b   1.000
_cell.length_c   1.000
_cell.angle_alpha   90.00
_cell.angle_beta   90.00
_cell.angle_gamma   90.00
#
_symmetry.space_group_name_H-M   'P 1'
#
loop_
_entity.id
_entity.type
_entity.pdbx_description
1 polymer ?
#
loop_
_entity_poly.entity_id
_entity_poly.type
_entity_poly.pdbx_seq_one_letter_code
_entity_poly.pdbx_strand_id
1 'polypeptide(L)'
;MNSIYSSTTNLVEKAEIKAINDREHKDLPPQLLTSYDIERRIYEGRDLEDPEMDSKLGMILFFVGFIVPITWFVGAVTCFQKGPKYSRGWGIANIIAALLFVIGISCLIVFMSIYNSNLNSAETMSGSPLIDTSALTFP
;
A
#
# COMPACT_ATOMS: atom_id res chain seq x y z
N MET A 1 -37.56 -32.04 37.25
CA MET A 1 -36.43 -31.51 38.05
C MET A 1 -35.34 -31.05 37.08
N ASN A 2 -34.71 -29.89 37.36
CA ASN A 2 -33.56 -29.26 36.66
C ASN A 2 -33.83 -28.27 35.50
N SER A 3 -34.50 -27.14 35.75
CA SER A 3 -34.45 -26.01 34.78
C SER A 3 -34.68 -24.62 35.41
N ILE A 4 -34.25 -24.38 36.64
CA ILE A 4 -34.37 -23.04 37.28
C ILE A 4 -33.03 -22.56 37.89
N TYR A 5 -32.07 -23.45 38.14
CA TYR A 5 -30.78 -23.09 38.75
C TYR A 5 -29.73 -22.51 37.80
N SER A 6 -29.95 -22.52 36.48
CA SER A 6 -28.91 -22.12 35.51
C SER A 6 -28.96 -20.64 35.10
N SER A 7 -30.02 -19.90 35.45
CA SER A 7 -30.24 -18.52 34.98
C SER A 7 -29.91 -17.44 36.02
N THR A 8 -29.90 -17.80 37.31
CA THR A 8 -29.60 -16.85 38.39
C THR A 8 -28.10 -16.67 38.65
N THR A 9 -27.27 -17.67 38.39
CA THR A 9 -25.80 -17.58 38.57
C THR A 9 -25.17 -16.59 37.59
N ASN A 10 -25.65 -16.54 36.34
CA ASN A 10 -25.14 -15.61 35.32
C ASN A 10 -25.42 -14.13 35.63
N LEU A 11 -26.48 -13.82 36.38
CA LEU A 11 -26.82 -12.44 36.73
C LEU A 11 -26.07 -11.95 37.97
N VAL A 12 -25.77 -12.85 38.90
CA VAL A 12 -24.98 -12.54 40.12
C VAL A 12 -23.50 -12.33 39.76
N GLU A 13 -22.93 -13.21 38.93
CA GLU A 13 -21.52 -13.09 38.49
C GLU A 13 -21.29 -11.79 37.69
N LYS A 14 -22.25 -11.41 36.84
CA LYS A 14 -22.19 -10.17 36.07
C LYS A 14 -22.37 -8.90 36.92
N ALA A 15 -23.05 -9.00 38.06
CA ALA A 15 -23.21 -7.89 39.00
C ALA A 15 -21.99 -7.70 39.91
N GLU A 16 -21.33 -8.80 40.32
CA GLU A 16 -20.13 -8.74 41.15
C GLU A 16 -18.91 -8.23 40.38
N ILE A 17 -18.73 -8.63 39.11
CA ILE A 17 -17.65 -8.11 38.26
C ILE A 17 -17.81 -6.59 38.04
N LYS A 18 -19.05 -6.10 37.95
CA LYS A 18 -19.33 -4.66 37.83
C LYS A 18 -18.99 -3.90 39.12
N ALA A 19 -19.27 -4.47 40.28
CA ALA A 19 -18.99 -3.85 41.57
C ALA A 19 -17.49 -3.80 41.93
N ILE A 20 -16.69 -4.74 41.42
CA ILE A 20 -15.22 -4.75 41.58
C ILE A 20 -14.58 -3.70 40.66
N ASN A 21 -15.04 -3.59 39.40
CA ASN A 21 -14.55 -2.60 38.46
C ASN A 21 -14.86 -1.14 38.90
N ASP A 22 -16.01 -0.92 39.57
CA ASP A 22 -16.39 0.40 40.09
C ASP A 22 -15.62 0.82 41.36
N ARG A 23 -14.87 -0.10 42.00
CA ARG A 23 -14.06 0.18 43.19
C ARG A 23 -12.59 0.48 42.88
N GLU A 24 -12.01 -0.12 41.84
CA GLU A 24 -10.60 0.18 41.48
C GLU A 24 -10.41 1.56 40.84
N HIS A 25 -11.48 2.18 40.32
CA HIS A 25 -11.38 3.50 39.69
C HIS A 25 -11.47 4.70 40.65
N LYS A 26 -11.58 4.50 41.96
CA LYS A 26 -11.76 5.60 42.94
C LYS A 26 -10.48 6.15 43.56
N ASP A 27 -9.34 5.46 43.39
CA ASP A 27 -8.07 5.86 44.03
C ASP A 27 -7.02 6.39 43.04
N LEU A 28 -7.35 6.55 41.76
CA LEU A 28 -6.44 7.21 40.81
C LEU A 28 -6.58 8.74 40.90
N PRO A 29 -5.48 9.49 41.08
CA PRO A 29 -5.52 10.94 41.17
C PRO A 29 -6.12 11.54 39.88
N PRO A 30 -7.07 12.49 39.98
CA PRO A 30 -7.85 13.01 38.84
C PRO A 30 -7.05 13.85 37.83
N GLN A 31 -5.72 13.88 37.92
CA GLN A 31 -4.86 14.77 37.12
C GLN A 31 -4.02 14.06 36.04
N LEU A 32 -4.08 12.72 35.96
CA LEU A 32 -3.40 11.95 34.90
C LEU A 32 -4.37 11.28 33.92
N LEU A 33 -5.67 11.37 34.19
CA LEU A 33 -6.73 10.82 33.34
C LEU A 33 -7.06 11.72 32.14
N THR A 34 -6.54 12.95 32.08
CA THR A 34 -6.89 13.88 31.01
C THR A 34 -6.02 13.70 29.78
N SER A 35 -4.71 13.49 29.91
CA SER A 35 -3.83 13.46 28.73
C SER A 35 -3.97 12.17 27.93
N TYR A 36 -4.04 11.02 28.62
CA TYR A 36 -4.11 9.70 27.97
C TYR A 36 -5.49 9.43 27.34
N ASP A 37 -6.59 9.84 28.00
CA ASP A 37 -7.94 9.68 27.44
C ASP A 37 -8.25 10.72 26.35
N ILE A 38 -7.68 11.93 26.40
CA ILE A 38 -7.83 12.90 25.30
C ILE A 38 -7.08 12.41 24.07
N GLU A 39 -5.84 11.93 24.23
CA GLU A 39 -5.07 11.38 23.12
C GLU A 39 -5.77 10.14 22.55
N ARG A 40 -6.23 9.23 23.40
CA ARG A 40 -7.01 8.06 22.99
C ARG A 40 -8.31 8.42 22.28
N ARG A 41 -9.07 9.43 22.73
CA ARG A 41 -10.29 9.89 22.04
C ARG A 41 -10.02 10.63 20.73
N ILE A 42 -8.84 11.25 20.56
CA ILE A 42 -8.42 11.86 19.28
C ILE A 42 -8.01 10.77 18.27
N TYR A 43 -7.46 9.65 18.76
CA TYR A 43 -7.21 8.47 17.94
C TYR A 43 -8.51 7.68 17.64
N GLU A 44 -9.34 7.39 18.64
CA GLU A 44 -10.63 6.70 18.49
C GLU A 44 -11.69 7.55 17.77
N GLY A 45 -11.57 8.88 17.80
CA GLY A 45 -12.45 9.81 17.07
C GLY A 45 -12.17 9.88 15.57
N ARG A 46 -11.02 9.36 15.11
CA ARG A 46 -10.73 9.16 13.68
C ARG A 46 -11.13 7.78 13.16
N ASP A 47 -11.56 6.88 14.04
CA ASP A 47 -12.01 5.52 13.68
C ASP A 47 -13.51 5.46 13.31
N LEU A 48 -14.15 6.62 13.10
CA LEU A 48 -15.44 6.73 12.40
C LEU A 48 -15.28 6.78 10.87
N GLU A 49 -14.11 6.46 10.32
CA GLU A 49 -14.00 6.08 8.91
C GLU A 49 -14.68 4.73 8.73
N ASP A 50 -15.83 4.74 8.05
CA ASP A 50 -16.55 3.53 7.67
C ASP A 50 -15.55 2.51 7.10
N PRO A 51 -15.42 1.31 7.68
CA PRO A 51 -14.47 0.29 7.19
C PRO A 51 -14.73 -0.08 5.73
N GLU A 52 -15.92 0.23 5.22
CA GLU A 52 -16.30 0.09 3.83
C GLU A 52 -15.58 1.08 2.89
N MET A 53 -15.37 2.34 3.33
CA MET A 53 -14.74 3.38 2.53
C MET A 53 -13.25 3.10 2.30
N ASP A 54 -12.65 2.47 3.30
CA ASP A 54 -11.25 2.08 3.33
C ASP A 54 -10.92 0.87 2.46
N SER A 55 -11.86 -0.07 2.31
CA SER A 55 -11.79 -1.14 1.32
C SER A 55 -11.83 -0.59 -0.12
N LYS A 56 -12.57 0.50 -0.34
CA LYS A 56 -12.67 1.18 -1.65
C LYS A 56 -11.42 1.97 -1.99
N LEU A 57 -10.71 2.54 -1.01
CA LEU A 57 -9.49 3.31 -1.25
C LEU A 57 -8.41 2.50 -1.99
N GLY A 58 -8.14 1.26 -1.58
CA GLY A 58 -7.16 0.39 -2.24
C GLY A 58 -7.52 0.06 -3.69
N MET A 59 -8.81 -0.07 -3.98
CA MET A 59 -9.34 -0.26 -5.33
C MET A 59 -9.18 1.01 -6.18
N ILE A 60 -9.50 2.17 -5.62
CA ILE A 60 -9.36 3.47 -6.30
C ILE A 60 -7.89 3.70 -6.66
N LEU A 61 -6.97 3.50 -5.71
CA LEU A 61 -5.53 3.65 -5.96
C LEU A 61 -5.03 2.67 -7.03
N PHE A 62 -5.58 1.46 -7.06
CA PHE A 62 -5.26 0.49 -8.12
C PHE A 62 -5.66 1.00 -9.52
N PHE A 63 -6.86 1.56 -9.67
CA PHE A 63 -7.32 2.10 -10.95
C PHE A 63 -6.59 3.39 -11.36
N VAL A 64 -6.32 4.28 -10.40
CA VAL A 64 -5.52 5.49 -10.66
C VAL A 64 -4.11 5.12 -11.13
N GLY A 65 -3.57 3.98 -10.70
CA GLY A 65 -2.27 3.47 -11.13
C GLY A 65 -2.10 3.25 -12.62
N PHE A 66 -3.17 3.01 -13.38
CA PHE A 66 -3.08 2.93 -14.84
C PHE A 66 -2.74 4.28 -15.50
N ILE A 67 -3.07 5.39 -14.84
CA ILE A 67 -2.72 6.75 -15.29
C ILE A 67 -1.41 7.20 -14.64
N VAL A 68 -1.27 6.93 -13.34
CA VAL A 68 -0.13 7.35 -12.52
C VAL A 68 0.49 6.12 -11.83
N PRO A 69 1.42 5.39 -12.48
CA PRO A 69 1.95 4.11 -11.99
C PRO A 69 2.55 4.14 -10.58
N ILE A 70 3.04 5.31 -10.15
CA ILE A 70 3.55 5.52 -8.78
C ILE A 70 2.47 5.26 -7.72
N THR A 71 1.20 5.47 -8.05
CA THR A 71 0.10 5.25 -7.09
C THR A 71 -0.11 3.78 -6.72
N TRP A 72 0.39 2.81 -7.50
CA TRP A 72 0.43 1.41 -7.07
C TRP A 72 1.35 1.19 -5.85
N PHE A 73 2.46 1.93 -5.76
CA PHE A 73 3.34 1.88 -4.57
C PHE A 73 2.67 2.50 -3.36
N VAL A 74 2.02 3.66 -3.54
CA VAL A 74 1.26 4.31 -2.48
C VAL A 74 0.15 3.38 -2.00
N GLY A 75 -0.63 2.82 -2.93
CA GLY A 75 -1.70 1.85 -2.66
C GLY A 75 -1.22 0.65 -1.86
N ALA A 76 -0.09 0.06 -2.24
CA ALA A 76 0.53 -1.00 -1.46
C ALA A 76 0.83 -0.53 -0.02
N VAL A 77 1.58 0.56 0.15
CA VAL A 77 1.96 1.09 1.47
C VAL A 77 0.74 1.38 2.34
N THR A 78 -0.27 2.09 1.83
CA THR A 78 -1.51 2.36 2.58
C THR A 78 -2.25 1.10 3.00
N CYS A 79 -2.33 0.09 2.12
CA CYS A 79 -2.98 -1.18 2.43
C CYS A 79 -2.23 -1.99 3.51
N PHE A 80 -0.89 -1.90 3.59
CA PHE A 80 -0.11 -2.58 4.62
C PHE A 80 -0.03 -1.82 5.94
N GLN A 81 -0.02 -0.48 5.90
CA GLN A 81 0.05 0.36 7.11
C GLN A 81 -1.24 0.32 7.93
N LYS A 82 -2.41 0.26 7.28
CA LYS A 82 -3.70 0.30 7.99
C LYS A 82 -4.07 -1.03 8.70
N GLY A 83 -3.22 -2.07 8.62
CA GLY A 83 -3.33 -3.29 9.44
C GLY A 83 -4.22 -4.40 8.86
N PRO A 84 -4.39 -5.54 9.57
CA PRO A 84 -4.96 -6.78 9.03
C PRO A 84 -6.45 -6.72 8.68
N LYS A 85 -7.18 -5.68 9.11
CA LYS A 85 -8.61 -5.48 8.80
C LYS A 85 -8.85 -4.89 7.41
N TYR A 86 -7.80 -4.40 6.75
CA TYR A 86 -7.88 -3.81 5.41
C TYR A 86 -7.78 -4.89 4.35
N SER A 87 -8.30 -4.60 3.15
CA SER A 87 -8.27 -5.51 2.01
C SER A 87 -6.82 -5.81 1.59
N ARG A 88 -6.24 -6.83 2.21
CA ARG A 88 -4.94 -7.39 1.82
C ARG A 88 -4.91 -7.77 0.35
N GLY A 89 -6.06 -8.16 -0.21
CA GLY A 89 -6.23 -8.44 -1.63
C GLY A 89 -5.86 -7.23 -2.50
N TRP A 90 -6.35 -6.03 -2.16
CA TRP A 90 -6.00 -4.81 -2.91
C TRP A 90 -4.54 -4.42 -2.72
N GLY A 91 -3.96 -4.59 -1.51
CA GLY A 91 -2.53 -4.37 -1.29
C GLY A 91 -1.66 -5.26 -2.18
N ILE A 92 -1.99 -6.55 -2.27
CA ILE A 92 -1.26 -7.51 -3.11
C ILE A 92 -1.45 -7.18 -4.60
N ALA A 93 -2.67 -6.84 -5.04
CA ALA A 93 -2.94 -6.46 -6.42
C ALA A 93 -2.09 -5.24 -6.85
N ASN A 94 -1.99 -4.23 -5.98
CA ASN A 94 -1.14 -3.06 -6.20
C ASN A 94 0.35 -3.43 -6.29
N ILE A 95 0.86 -4.31 -5.43
CA ILE A 95 2.26 -4.80 -5.52
C ILE A 95 2.49 -5.51 -6.85
N ILE A 96 1.61 -6.43 -7.24
CA ILE A 96 1.76 -7.19 -8.49
C ILE A 96 1.78 -6.23 -9.69
N ALA A 97 0.88 -5.25 -9.73
CA ALA A 97 0.85 -4.25 -10.80
C ALA A 97 2.14 -3.42 -10.84
N ALA A 98 2.63 -2.96 -9.68
CA ALA A 98 3.90 -2.23 -9.59
C ALA A 98 5.09 -3.07 -10.11
N LEU A 99 5.16 -4.35 -9.75
CA LEU A 99 6.21 -5.25 -10.24
C LEU A 99 6.13 -5.46 -11.75
N LEU A 100 4.94 -5.71 -12.28
CA LEU A 100 4.72 -5.86 -13.73
C LEU A 100 5.11 -4.59 -14.48
N PHE A 101 4.82 -3.42 -13.94
CA PHE A 101 5.22 -2.14 -14.52
C PHE A 101 6.75 -1.99 -14.58
N VAL A 102 7.45 -2.26 -13.48
CA VAL A 102 8.93 -2.19 -13.43
C VAL A 102 9.56 -3.18 -14.42
N ILE A 103 9.03 -4.41 -14.49
CA ILE A 103 9.49 -5.41 -15.47
C ILE A 103 9.24 -4.91 -16.90
N GLY A 104 8.05 -4.39 -17.18
CA GLY A 104 7.70 -3.85 -18.51
C GLY A 104 8.62 -2.72 -18.94
N ILE A 105 8.88 -1.75 -18.06
CA ILE A 105 9.82 -0.65 -18.32
C ILE A 105 11.24 -1.18 -18.51
N SER A 106 11.69 -2.13 -17.70
CA SER A 106 13.03 -2.74 -17.84
C SER A 106 13.20 -3.43 -19.19
N CYS A 107 12.20 -4.22 -19.62
CA CYS A 107 12.20 -4.86 -20.93
C CYS A 107 12.21 -3.82 -22.07
N LEU A 108 11.43 -2.75 -21.95
CA LEU A 108 11.40 -1.66 -22.94
C LEU A 108 12.77 -0.99 -23.08
N ILE A 109 13.44 -0.69 -21.96
CA ILE A 109 14.77 -0.06 -21.95
C ILE A 109 15.80 -0.98 -22.61
N VAL A 110 15.81 -2.27 -22.28
CA VAL A 110 16.70 -3.25 -22.90
C VAL A 110 16.45 -3.34 -24.40
N PHE A 111 15.17 -3.42 -24.81
CA PHE A 111 14.79 -3.47 -26.22
C PHE A 111 15.28 -2.23 -26.99
N MET A 112 15.04 -1.03 -26.46
CA MET A 112 15.50 0.22 -27.08
C MET A 112 17.03 0.30 -27.15
N SER A 113 17.73 -0.21 -26.14
CA SER A 113 19.19 -0.23 -26.11
C SER A 113 19.76 -1.12 -27.21
N ILE A 114 19.19 -2.31 -27.41
CA ILE A 114 19.58 -3.23 -28.48
C ILE A 114 19.25 -2.63 -29.85
N TYR A 115 18.05 -2.07 -30.00
CA TYR A 115 17.62 -1.47 -31.26
C TYR A 115 18.52 -0.31 -31.70
N ASN A 116 18.83 0.61 -30.79
CA ASN A 116 19.73 1.73 -31.06
C ASN A 116 21.16 1.26 -31.35
N SER A 117 21.64 0.21 -30.69
CA SER A 117 22.97 -0.35 -30.95
C SER A 117 23.08 -0.89 -32.38
N ASN A 118 22.03 -1.55 -32.88
CA ASN A 118 21.99 -2.07 -34.25
C ASN A 118 21.90 -0.96 -35.30
N LEU A 119 21.12 0.10 -35.06
CA LEU A 119 21.05 1.26 -35.96
C LEU A 119 22.41 1.94 -36.11
N ASN A 120 23.10 2.21 -35.00
CA ASN A 120 24.42 2.85 -35.01
C ASN A 120 25.48 1.98 -35.71
N SER A 121 25.35 0.65 -35.59
CA SER A 121 26.23 -0.32 -36.26
C SER A 121 25.99 -0.37 -37.77
N ALA A 122 24.73 -0.18 -38.22
CA ALA A 122 24.39 -0.13 -39.63
C ALA A 122 24.89 1.15 -40.30
N GLU A 123 24.83 2.31 -39.62
CA GLU A 123 25.37 3.57 -40.16
C GLU A 123 26.90 3.54 -40.30
N THR A 124 27.61 2.90 -39.37
CA THR A 124 29.07 2.73 -39.47
C THR A 124 29.50 1.77 -40.58
N MET A 125 28.64 0.81 -40.98
CA MET A 125 28.90 -0.03 -42.16
C MET A 125 28.53 0.65 -43.49
N SER A 126 27.76 1.74 -43.46
CA SER A 126 27.30 2.46 -44.64
C SER A 126 28.14 3.70 -45.01
N GLY A 127 29.09 4.13 -44.19
CA GLY A 127 30.06 5.20 -44.50
C GLY A 127 31.48 4.62 -44.52
N SER A 128 32.27 4.66 -45.58
CA SER A 128 32.28 5.53 -46.76
C SER A 128 32.71 4.70 -47.98
N PRO A 129 32.16 4.90 -49.19
CA PRO A 129 32.97 4.61 -50.38
C PRO A 129 34.18 5.53 -50.27
N LEU A 130 35.36 4.94 -50.08
CA LEU A 130 36.64 5.59 -50.35
C LEU A 130 36.54 6.14 -51.77
N ILE A 131 36.17 7.41 -51.90
CA ILE A 131 36.32 8.16 -53.14
C ILE A 131 37.83 8.26 -53.30
N ASP A 132 38.38 7.30 -54.02
CA ASP A 132 39.79 7.22 -54.38
C ASP A 132 40.09 8.40 -55.31
N THR A 133 40.41 9.54 -54.70
CA THR A 133 40.74 10.80 -55.37
C THR A 133 42.11 10.74 -56.05
N SER A 134 42.83 9.61 -55.94
CA SER A 134 44.10 9.38 -56.64
C SER A 134 43.96 9.28 -58.16
N ALA A 135 42.75 9.13 -58.70
CA ALA A 135 42.49 9.06 -60.15
C ALA A 135 42.28 10.43 -60.85
N LEU A 136 42.36 11.56 -60.14
CA LEU A 136 42.09 12.90 -60.71
C LEU A 136 43.33 13.73 -61.08
N THR A 137 44.55 13.19 -60.99
CA THR A 137 45.73 13.82 -61.59
C THR A 137 45.85 13.45 -63.07
N PHE A 138 45.23 14.26 -63.93
CA PHE A 138 45.56 14.35 -65.35
C PHE A 138 46.64 15.45 -65.56
N PRO A 139 47.42 15.38 -66.66
CA PRO A 139 48.88 15.61 -66.70
C PRO A 139 49.37 17.05 -66.55
#